data_AF-A0A7L0JJD4-F1
#
_entry.id   AF-A0A7L0JJD4-F1
#
_cell.length_a   1.000
_cell.length_b   1.000
_cell.length_c   1.000
_cell.angle_alpha   90.00
_cell.angle_beta   90.00
_cell.angle_gamma   90.00
#
_symmetry.space_group_name_H-M   'P 1'
#
loop_
_entity.id
_entity.type
_entity.pdbx_description
1 polymer ?
#
loop_
_entity_poly.entity_id
_entity_poly.type
_entity_poly.pdbx_seq_one_letter_code
_entity_poly.pdbx_strand_id
1 'polypeptide(L)'
;PQLAATKPGRRAVRAKGTYVVLRELHRWERDPEVLSTCHKLIQVLIGDEPEPGMENLLEVTVPEEVEQQLQRLDREEEEEWRKSREQEEGRGARELPR
;
A
#
# COMPACT_ATOMS: atom_id res chain seq x y z
N PRO A 1 0.02 1.12 8.58
CA PRO A 1 -1.22 1.30 9.37
C PRO A 1 -1.10 0.66 10.77
N GLN A 2 -1.22 1.46 11.84
CA GLN A 2 -0.92 1.03 13.22
C GLN A 2 -1.79 -0.14 13.71
N LEU A 3 -3.11 -0.11 13.45
CA LEU A 3 -4.01 -1.18 13.87
C LEU A 3 -3.66 -2.53 13.21
N ALA A 4 -3.25 -2.52 11.94
CA ALA A 4 -2.90 -3.73 11.21
C ALA A 4 -1.45 -4.21 11.45
N ALA A 5 -0.68 -3.53 12.31
CA ALA A 5 0.68 -3.94 12.64
C ALA A 5 0.73 -5.22 13.48
N THR A 6 -0.29 -5.46 14.31
CA THR A 6 -0.37 -6.65 15.16
C THR A 6 -1.29 -7.71 14.56
N LYS A 7 -1.02 -8.98 14.84
CA LYS A 7 -1.88 -10.09 14.42
C LYS A 7 -3.34 -9.96 14.87
N PRO A 8 -3.66 -9.63 16.14
CA PRO A 8 -5.06 -9.45 16.56
C PRO A 8 -5.73 -8.32 15.77
N GLY A 9 -5.01 -7.23 15.52
CA GLY A 9 -5.50 -6.11 14.72
C GLY A 9 -5.76 -6.48 13.27
N ARG A 10 -4.83 -7.19 12.59
CA ARG A 10 -5.07 -7.72 11.24
C ARG A 10 -6.30 -8.62 11.19
N ARG A 11 -6.44 -9.55 12.14
CA ARG A 11 -7.61 -10.43 12.24
C ARG A 11 -8.91 -9.64 12.38
N ALA A 12 -8.94 -8.65 13.26
CA ALA A 12 -10.11 -7.81 13.47
C ALA A 12 -10.49 -7.02 12.20
N VAL A 13 -9.49 -6.45 11.50
CA VAL A 13 -9.72 -5.71 10.24
C VAL A 13 -10.19 -6.64 9.12
N ARG A 14 -9.58 -7.81 8.95
CA ARG A 14 -9.99 -8.83 7.97
C ARG A 14 -11.43 -9.31 8.21
N ALA A 15 -11.77 -9.60 9.46
CA ALA A 15 -13.10 -10.09 9.85
C ALA A 15 -14.24 -9.11 9.51
N LYS A 16 -13.94 -7.81 9.40
CA LYS A 16 -14.90 -6.77 9.01
C LYS A 16 -15.07 -6.60 7.49
N GLY A 17 -14.41 -7.43 6.68
CA GLY A 17 -14.45 -7.31 5.22
C GLY A 17 -13.74 -6.06 4.69
N THR A 18 -12.87 -5.43 5.49
CA THR A 18 -12.23 -4.14 5.15
C THR A 18 -11.44 -4.19 3.84
N TYR A 19 -10.85 -5.35 3.50
CA TYR A 19 -10.16 -5.52 2.22
C TYR A 19 -11.05 -5.21 1.00
N VAL A 20 -12.32 -5.65 1.02
CA VAL A 20 -13.25 -5.41 -0.09
C VAL A 20 -13.51 -3.92 -0.25
N VAL A 21 -13.76 -3.22 0.86
CA VAL A 21 -13.98 -1.77 0.87
C VAL A 21 -12.76 -1.02 0.36
N LEU A 22 -11.56 -1.37 0.85
CA LEU A 22 -10.32 -0.71 0.44
C LEU A 22 -9.97 -0.95 -1.02
N ARG A 23 -10.20 -2.17 -1.54
CA ARG A 23 -9.96 -2.48 -2.95
C ARG A 23 -10.85 -1.65 -3.86
N GLU A 24 -12.12 -1.48 -3.49
CA GLU A 24 -13.02 -0.60 -4.23
C GLU A 24 -12.58 0.85 -4.13
N LEU A 25 -12.29 1.37 -2.93
CA LEU A 25 -11.79 2.73 -2.75
C LEU A 25 -10.54 2.99 -3.60
N HIS A 26 -9.55 2.10 -3.56
CA HIS A 26 -8.33 2.19 -4.34
C HIS A 26 -8.58 2.28 -5.85
N ARG A 27 -9.68 1.70 -6.38
CA ARG A 27 -10.01 1.79 -7.81
C ARG A 27 -10.48 3.19 -8.23
N TRP A 28 -11.13 3.91 -7.33
CA TRP A 28 -11.80 5.18 -7.64
C TRP A 28 -11.06 6.41 -7.10
N GLU A 29 -10.20 6.21 -6.10
CA GLU A 29 -9.44 7.27 -5.47
C GLU A 29 -8.45 7.93 -6.44
N ARG A 30 -8.29 9.24 -6.30
CA ARG A 30 -7.38 10.07 -7.12
C ARG A 30 -6.32 10.76 -6.28
N ASP A 31 -6.54 10.88 -4.97
CA ASP A 31 -5.54 11.40 -4.07
C ASP A 31 -4.38 10.40 -3.92
N PRO A 32 -3.13 10.80 -4.23
CA PRO A 32 -1.97 9.91 -4.21
C PRO A 32 -1.61 9.43 -2.79
N GLU A 33 -1.83 10.25 -1.76
CA GLU A 33 -1.52 9.89 -0.38
C GLU A 33 -2.54 8.85 0.13
N VAL A 34 -3.82 9.03 -0.23
CA VAL A 34 -4.87 8.05 0.08
C VAL A 34 -4.63 6.75 -0.67
N LEU A 35 -4.27 6.80 -1.96
CA LEU A 35 -3.91 5.61 -2.74
C LEU A 35 -2.73 4.86 -2.12
N SER A 36 -1.63 5.55 -1.78
CA SER A 36 -0.46 4.96 -1.13
C SER A 36 -0.83 4.29 0.20
N THR A 37 -1.69 4.95 0.99
CA THR A 37 -2.17 4.40 2.25
C THR A 37 -3.05 3.16 2.05
N CYS A 38 -3.95 3.21 1.08
CA CYS A 38 -4.81 2.08 0.71
C CYS A 38 -3.96 0.89 0.24
N HIS A 39 -2.98 1.13 -0.62
CA HIS A 39 -2.07 0.12 -1.13
C HIS A 39 -1.33 -0.58 0.02
N LYS A 40 -0.66 0.18 0.89
CA LYS A 40 0.08 -0.35 2.05
C LYS A 40 -0.82 -1.17 2.99
N LEU A 41 -2.06 -0.73 3.23
CA LEU A 41 -2.99 -1.48 4.06
C LEU A 41 -3.49 -2.74 3.37
N ILE A 42 -3.78 -2.69 2.07
CA ILE A 42 -4.17 -3.87 1.27
C ILE A 42 -3.07 -4.92 1.32
N GLN A 43 -1.81 -4.55 1.06
CA GLN A 43 -0.64 -5.44 1.12
C GLN A 43 -0.58 -6.19 2.47
N VAL A 44 -0.71 -5.47 3.59
CA VAL A 44 -0.70 -6.06 4.93
C VAL A 44 -1.90 -7.00 5.15
N LEU A 45 -3.07 -6.69 4.60
CA LEU A 45 -4.27 -7.51 4.78
C LEU A 45 -4.26 -8.79 3.94
N ILE A 46 -3.67 -8.76 2.74
CA ILE A 46 -3.58 -9.95 1.87
C ILE A 46 -2.34 -10.80 2.13
N GLY A 47 -1.30 -10.24 2.76
CA GLY A 47 -0.09 -10.95 3.09
C GLY A 47 -0.30 -12.06 4.13
N ASP A 48 0.55 -13.08 4.05
CA ASP A 48 0.58 -14.17 5.00
C ASP A 48 0.96 -13.68 6.40
N GLU A 49 0.55 -14.47 7.40
CA GLU A 49 0.84 -14.16 8.79
C GLU A 49 2.29 -14.57 9.11
N PRO A 50 3.10 -13.67 9.72
CA PRO A 50 4.49 -13.97 10.04
C PRO A 50 4.61 -15.05 11.13
N GLU A 51 5.83 -15.54 11.32
CA GLU A 51 6.17 -16.58 12.30
C GLU A 51 5.82 -16.16 13.75
N PRO A 52 5.56 -17.13 14.65
CA PRO A 52 5.35 -16.83 16.06
C PRO A 52 6.51 -16.02 16.64
N GLY A 53 6.20 -14.92 17.34
CA GLY A 53 7.21 -13.98 17.84
C GLY A 53 7.52 -12.81 16.89
N MET A 54 7.03 -12.84 15.65
CA MET A 54 7.15 -11.72 14.68
C MET A 54 5.80 -11.06 14.38
N GLU A 55 4.82 -11.23 15.28
CA GLU A 55 3.42 -10.88 15.02
C GLU A 55 3.15 -9.37 15.03
N ASN A 56 4.03 -8.59 15.67
CA ASN A 56 3.99 -7.13 15.69
C ASN A 56 5.04 -6.54 14.74
N LEU A 57 4.58 -6.10 13.57
CA LEU A 57 5.45 -5.59 12.49
C LEU A 57 6.22 -4.31 12.87
N LEU A 58 5.89 -3.66 13.98
CA LEU A 58 6.62 -2.48 14.48
C LEU A 58 7.80 -2.84 15.40
N GLU A 59 7.85 -4.08 15.89
CA GLU A 59 8.86 -4.54 16.86
C GLU A 59 9.85 -5.54 16.24
N VAL A 60 9.60 -5.98 15.01
CA VAL A 60 10.48 -6.92 14.30
C VAL A 60 11.76 -6.20 13.90
N THR A 61 12.91 -6.81 14.24
CA THR A 61 14.21 -6.36 13.74
C THR A 61 14.37 -6.81 12.29
N VAL A 62 14.53 -5.85 11.39
CA VAL A 62 14.75 -6.09 9.97
C VAL A 62 16.26 -6.12 9.69
N PRO A 63 16.80 -7.17 9.06
CA PRO A 63 18.19 -7.19 8.62
C PRO A 63 18.47 -6.05 7.63
N GLU A 64 19.67 -5.46 7.69
CA GLU A 64 20.03 -4.28 6.88
C GLU A 64 19.84 -4.49 5.37
N GLU A 65 20.23 -5.66 4.84
CA GLU A 65 20.04 -5.99 3.42
C GLU A 65 18.56 -5.98 3.00
N VAL A 66 17.69 -6.51 3.87
CA VAL A 66 16.24 -6.54 3.65
C VAL A 66 15.67 -5.14 3.71
N GLU A 67 16.11 -4.31 4.68
CA GLU A 67 15.69 -2.91 4.76
C GLU A 67 16.07 -2.12 3.51
N GLN A 68 17.31 -2.28 3.02
CA GLN A 68 17.75 -1.63 1.78
C GLN A 68 16.96 -2.10 0.55
N GLN A 69 16.60 -3.39 0.50
CA GLN A 69 15.76 -3.93 -0.57
C GLN A 69 14.35 -3.33 -0.53
N LEU A 70 13.73 -3.25 0.65
CA LEU A 70 12.40 -2.65 0.81
C LEU A 70 12.41 -1.17 0.40
N GLN A 71 13.40 -0.40 0.85
CA GLN A 71 13.54 1.01 0.48
C GLN A 71 13.73 1.22 -1.03
N ARG A 72 14.39 0.28 -1.71
CA ARG A 72 14.56 0.33 -3.17
C ARG A 72 13.22 0.08 -3.87
N LEU A 73 12.48 -0.95 -3.44
CA LEU A 73 11.16 -1.28 -4.00
C LEU A 73 10.16 -0.12 -3.81
N ASP A 74 10.16 0.52 -2.64
CA ASP A 74 9.32 1.69 -2.38
C ASP A 74 9.62 2.85 -3.35
N ARG A 75 10.90 3.14 -3.60
CA ARG A 75 11.30 4.19 -4.56
C ARG A 75 10.92 3.84 -5.99
N GLU A 76 11.13 2.59 -6.41
CA GLU A 76 10.75 2.12 -7.74
C GLU A 76 9.23 2.25 -7.95
N GLU A 77 8.43 1.86 -6.96
CA GLU A 77 6.97 2.02 -7.00
C GLU A 77 6.56 3.49 -7.10
N GLU A 78 7.12 4.37 -6.27
CA GLU A 78 6.85 5.82 -6.32
C GLU A 78 7.19 6.44 -7.68
N GLU A 79 8.30 6.04 -8.29
CA GLU A 79 8.69 6.51 -9.61
C GLU A 79 7.73 6.04 -10.71
N GLU A 80 7.32 4.78 -10.70
CA GLU A 80 6.36 4.24 -11.65
C GLU A 80 4.99 4.94 -11.52
N TRP A 81 4.53 5.18 -10.29
CA TRP A 81 3.30 5.92 -10.04
C TRP A 81 3.40 7.36 -10.56
N ARG A 82 4.53 8.04 -10.32
CA ARG A 82 4.77 9.39 -10.84
C ARG A 82 4.72 9.41 -12.37
N LYS A 83 5.43 8.49 -13.04
CA LYS A 83 5.42 8.37 -14.51
C LYS A 83 4.02 8.08 -15.06
N SER A 84 3.26 7.21 -14.40
CA SER A 84 1.88 6.88 -14.80
C SER A 84 0.97 8.11 -14.72
N ARG A 85 1.09 8.89 -13.65
CA ARG A 85 0.35 10.16 -13.47
C ARG A 85 0.71 11.21 -14.52
N GLU A 86 2.00 11.44 -14.77
CA GLU A 86 2.45 12.38 -15.80
C GLU A 86 1.92 12.00 -17.19
N GLN A 87 1.83 10.69 -17.48
CA GLN A 87 1.23 10.18 -18.71
C GLN A 87 -0.28 10.40 -18.78
N GLU A 88 -1.02 10.19 -17.69
CA GLU A 88 -2.46 10.46 -17.64
C GLU A 88 -2.77 11.96 -17.78
N GLU A 89 -2.03 12.82 -17.07
CA GLU A 89 -2.17 14.28 -17.14
C GLU A 89 -1.79 14.81 -18.54
N GLY A 90 -0.72 14.28 -19.15
CA GLY A 90 -0.32 14.62 -20.52
C GLY A 90 -1.30 14.15 -21.60
N ARG A 91 -2.03 13.05 -21.37
CA ARG A 91 -3.12 12.57 -22.25
C ARG A 91 -4.38 13.42 -22.09
N GLY A 92 -4.79 13.73 -20.86
CA GLY A 92 -5.94 14.59 -20.57
C GLY A 92 -5.81 16.00 -21.14
N ALA A 93 -4.59 16.56 -21.14
CA ALA A 93 -4.32 17.87 -21.75
C ALA A 93 -4.43 17.89 -23.29
N ARG A 94 -4.28 16.74 -23.97
CA ARG A 94 -4.40 16.61 -25.43
C ARG A 94 -5.84 16.40 -25.92
N GLU A 95 -6.77 16.05 -25.04
CA GLU A 95 -8.17 15.72 -25.38
C GLU A 95 -9.16 16.88 -25.18
N LEU A 96 -8.71 18.06 -24.73
CA LEU A 96 -9.56 19.27 -24.65
C LEU A 96 -9.85 19.82 -26.06
N PRO A 97 -11.10 19.78 -26.55
CA PRO A 97 -11.46 20.47 -27.79
C PRO A 97 -11.49 21.99 -27.56
N ARG A 98 -11.03 22.75 -28.56
CA ARG A 98 -11.17 24.21 -28.62
C ARG A 98 -12.62 24.62 -28.89
#